data_AF-A0A6F7WG08-F1
#
_entry.id   AF-A0A6F7WG08-F1
#
_cell.length_a   1.000
_cell.length_b   1.000
_cell.length_c   1.000
_cell.angle_alpha   90.00
_cell.angle_beta   90.00
_cell.angle_gamma   90.00
#
_symmetry.space_group_name_H-M   'P 1'
#
loop_
_entity.id
_entity.type
_entity.pdbx_description
1 polymer ?
#
loop_
_entity_poly.entity_id
_entity_poly.type
_entity_poly.pdbx_seq_one_letter_code
_entity_poly.pdbx_strand_id
1 'polypeptide(L)'
;MCSSDLGALFHPALHHPTLRGGGLRAAQLSEVRDPREVLLALGDLLAEAGFALVGVASNTEEEALYWQCVEAIDAADEARDRVHGMLRHLTFREWGGEWGGAA
;
A
#
# COMPACT_ATOMS: atom_id res chain seq x y z
N MET A 1 20.81 33.25 -1.30
CA MET A 1 19.43 33.72 -1.61
C MET A 1 18.57 32.49 -1.81
N CYS A 2 17.56 32.33 -0.96
CA CYS A 2 16.51 31.32 -1.05
C CYS A 2 15.56 31.59 -2.22
N SER A 3 15.03 30.51 -2.81
CA SER A 3 13.60 30.31 -3.13
C SER A 3 13.47 28.83 -3.49
N SER A 4 13.03 27.97 -2.55
CA SER A 4 11.63 27.54 -2.39
C SER A 4 11.10 26.81 -3.62
N ASP A 5 10.92 25.49 -3.51
CA ASP A 5 9.86 24.73 -4.19
C ASP A 5 9.46 23.53 -3.30
N LEU A 6 8.45 23.75 -2.47
CA LEU A 6 7.63 22.71 -1.83
C LEU A 6 6.40 22.51 -2.73
N GLY A 7 6.11 21.27 -3.10
CA GLY A 7 4.86 20.89 -3.79
C GLY A 7 5.04 19.62 -4.62
N ALA A 8 5.20 18.46 -3.98
CA ALA A 8 4.10 17.54 -3.69
C ALA A 8 3.33 17.05 -4.95
N LEU A 9 3.46 15.73 -5.17
CA LEU A 9 2.44 14.85 -5.76
C LEU A 9 2.07 15.09 -7.23
N PHE A 10 2.98 14.79 -8.15
CA PHE A 10 2.58 14.42 -9.50
C PHE A 10 3.01 12.98 -9.78
N HIS A 11 2.22 12.04 -9.28
CA HIS A 11 2.32 10.64 -9.69
C HIS A 11 1.33 10.43 -10.85
N PRO A 12 1.81 10.37 -12.11
CA PRO A 12 0.95 10.35 -13.30
C PRO A 12 0.02 9.12 -13.37
N ALA A 13 0.28 8.09 -12.56
CA ALA A 13 -0.58 6.91 -12.44
C ALA A 13 -1.98 7.21 -11.87
N LEU A 14 -2.14 8.27 -11.06
CA LEU A 14 -3.42 8.61 -10.42
C LEU A 14 -4.30 9.55 -11.26
N HIS A 15 -3.79 10.07 -12.37
CA HIS A 15 -4.50 11.01 -13.25
C HIS A 15 -5.16 10.35 -14.45
N HIS A 16 -5.41 9.03 -14.41
CA HIS A 16 -6.17 8.38 -15.46
C HIS A 16 -7.65 8.81 -15.40
N PRO A 17 -8.24 9.38 -16.47
CA PRO A 17 -9.63 9.85 -16.47
C PRO A 17 -10.70 8.77 -16.19
N THR A 18 -10.32 7.48 -16.23
CA THR A 18 -11.17 6.36 -15.83
C THR A 18 -11.45 6.32 -14.32
N LEU A 19 -10.58 6.91 -13.48
CA LEU A 19 -10.79 7.01 -12.03
C LEU A 19 -11.81 8.09 -11.64
N ARG A 20 -12.06 9.08 -12.51
CA ARG A 20 -12.94 10.23 -12.21
C ARG A 20 -14.38 10.06 -12.75
N GLY A 21 -14.60 9.11 -13.67
CA GLY A 21 -15.86 9.00 -14.43
C GLY A 21 -16.70 7.74 -14.21
N GLY A 22 -16.23 6.75 -13.46
CA GLY A 22 -17.00 5.54 -13.15
C GLY A 22 -17.44 5.54 -11.70
N GLY A 23 -18.74 5.46 -11.44
CA GLY A 23 -19.26 5.19 -10.09
C GLY A 23 -18.42 4.09 -9.45
N LEU A 24 -17.85 4.40 -8.27
CA LEU A 24 -16.79 3.65 -7.60
C LEU A 24 -16.90 2.14 -7.89
N ARG A 25 -15.98 1.57 -8.67
CA ARG A 25 -15.79 0.10 -8.71
C ARG A 25 -15.56 -0.47 -7.30
N ALA A 26 -15.11 0.38 -6.36
CA ALA A 26 -15.04 0.07 -4.93
C ALA A 26 -16.42 -0.17 -4.27
N ALA A 27 -17.51 0.43 -4.76
CA ALA A 27 -18.87 0.15 -4.28
C ALA A 27 -19.39 -1.23 -4.74
N GLN A 28 -18.71 -1.88 -5.70
CA GLN A 28 -19.03 -3.21 -6.22
C GLN A 28 -18.14 -4.31 -5.63
N LEU A 29 -17.14 -3.95 -4.81
CA LEU A 29 -16.46 -4.92 -3.95
C LEU A 29 -17.43 -5.30 -2.83
N SER A 30 -18.33 -6.21 -3.17
CA SER A 30 -19.20 -6.92 -2.24
C SER A 30 -18.33 -7.53 -1.14
N GLU A 31 -18.35 -6.89 0.03
CA GLU A 31 -17.85 -7.35 1.32
C GLU A 31 -16.52 -8.11 1.31
N VAL A 32 -15.46 -7.42 1.75
CA VAL A 32 -14.37 -8.12 2.41
C VAL A 32 -14.92 -8.68 3.72
N ARG A 33 -15.27 -9.97 3.75
CA ARG A 33 -15.91 -10.64 4.90
C ARG A 33 -15.10 -10.49 6.19
N ASP A 34 -13.78 -10.53 6.06
CA ASP A 34 -12.85 -10.27 7.15
C ASP A 34 -11.73 -9.34 6.65
N PRO A 35 -11.91 -8.01 6.84
CA PRO A 35 -10.92 -7.02 6.43
C PRO A 35 -9.57 -7.21 7.11
N ARG A 36 -9.54 -7.77 8.32
CA ARG A 36 -8.31 -7.96 9.10
C ARG A 36 -7.48 -9.08 8.49
N GLU A 37 -8.09 -10.24 8.27
CA GLU A 37 -7.42 -11.41 7.66
C GLU A 37 -6.90 -11.10 6.26
N VAL A 38 -7.69 -10.39 5.43
CA VAL A 38 -7.25 -10.01 4.09
C VAL A 38 -6.06 -9.05 4.13
N LEU A 39 -6.04 -8.09 5.05
CA LEU A 39 -4.90 -7.18 5.20
C LEU A 39 -3.65 -7.90 5.74
N LEU A 40 -3.80 -8.87 6.64
CA LEU A 40 -2.68 -9.70 7.09
C LEU A 40 -2.08 -10.51 5.95
N ALA A 41 -2.92 -11.25 5.21
CA ALA A 41 -2.48 -12.05 4.07
C ALA A 41 -1.83 -11.18 2.97
N LEU A 42 -2.33 -9.96 2.76
CA LEU A 42 -1.70 -9.01 1.86
C LEU A 42 -0.33 -8.54 2.36
N GLY A 43 -0.18 -8.29 3.67
CA GLY A 43 1.09 -7.94 4.29
C GLY A 43 2.14 -9.04 4.10
N ASP A 44 1.75 -10.30 4.29
CA ASP A 44 2.62 -11.47 4.08
C ASP A 44 3.03 -11.61 2.61
N LEU A 45 2.08 -11.50 1.68
CA LEU A 45 2.37 -11.56 0.24
C LEU A 45 3.34 -10.45 -0.21
N LEU A 46 3.20 -9.24 0.33
CA LEU A 46 4.13 -8.13 0.04
C LEU A 46 5.53 -8.39 0.59
N ALA A 47 5.65 -9.05 1.75
CA ALA A 47 6.93 -9.49 2.28
C ALA A 47 7.57 -10.55 1.39
N GLU A 48 6.82 -11.59 1.01
CA GLU A 48 7.28 -12.64 0.08
C GLU A 48 7.73 -12.08 -1.27
N ALA A 49 6.97 -11.15 -1.84
CA ALA A 49 7.33 -10.47 -3.09
C ALA A 49 8.64 -9.69 -2.95
N GLY A 50 8.82 -8.96 -1.83
CA GLY A 50 10.07 -8.27 -1.52
C GLY A 50 11.26 -9.23 -1.44
N PHE A 51 11.12 -10.36 -0.74
CA PHE A 51 12.15 -11.39 -0.67
C PHE A 51 12.48 -11.99 -2.04
N ALA A 52 11.47 -12.26 -2.87
CA ALA A 52 11.67 -12.76 -4.23
C ALA A 52 12.45 -11.75 -5.09
N LEU A 53 12.11 -10.45 -5.00
CA LEU A 53 12.80 -9.38 -5.71
C LEU A 53 14.27 -9.22 -5.26
N VAL A 54 14.56 -9.40 -3.97
CA VAL A 54 15.96 -9.46 -3.48
C VAL A 54 16.71 -10.62 -4.16
N GLY A 55 16.06 -11.78 -4.30
CA GLY A 55 16.60 -12.91 -5.04
C GLY A 55 16.92 -12.58 -6.50
N VAL A 56 16.01 -11.90 -7.21
CA VAL A 56 16.23 -11.46 -8.60
C VAL A 56 17.38 -10.44 -8.67
N ALA A 57 17.36 -9.42 -7.82
CA ALA A 57 18.40 -8.39 -7.75
C ALA A 57 19.79 -8.99 -7.48
N SER A 58 19.86 -10.04 -6.67
CA SER A 58 21.11 -10.71 -6.31
C SER A 58 21.70 -11.58 -7.42
N ASN A 59 20.88 -11.97 -8.40
CA ASN A 59 21.28 -12.88 -9.49
C ASN A 59 21.34 -12.20 -10.87
N THR A 60 20.97 -10.93 -10.98
CA THR A 60 21.05 -10.19 -12.24
C THR A 60 22.43 -9.55 -12.41
N GLU A 61 22.98 -9.65 -13.62
CA GLU A 61 24.15 -8.87 -14.05
C GLU A 61 23.74 -7.55 -14.74
N GLU A 62 22.45 -7.38 -15.05
CA GLU A 62 21.92 -6.18 -15.68
C GLU A 62 21.64 -5.08 -14.63
N GLU A 63 22.40 -3.98 -14.71
CA GLU A 63 22.29 -2.83 -13.81
C GLU A 63 20.88 -2.21 -13.80
N ALA A 64 20.23 -2.14 -14.97
CA ALA A 64 18.87 -1.63 -15.08
C ALA A 64 17.86 -2.51 -14.33
N LEU A 65 18.00 -3.84 -14.42
CA LEU A 65 17.11 -4.78 -13.73
C LEU A 65 17.36 -4.76 -12.22
N TYR A 66 18.62 -4.63 -11.79
CA TYR A 66 18.97 -4.43 -10.38
C TYR A 66 18.24 -3.21 -9.82
N TRP A 67 18.36 -2.05 -10.47
CA TRP A 67 17.74 -0.81 -9.99
C TRP A 67 16.21 -0.89 -9.97
N GLN A 68 15.60 -1.49 -11.00
CA GLN A 68 14.16 -1.77 -11.02
C GLN A 68 13.71 -2.66 -9.86
N CYS A 69 14.52 -3.66 -9.49
CA CYS A 69 14.20 -4.50 -8.32
C CYS A 69 14.27 -3.69 -7.02
N VAL A 70 15.27 -2.80 -6.87
CA VAL A 70 15.36 -1.91 -5.70
C VAL A 70 14.12 -1.03 -5.56
N GLU A 71 13.68 -0.39 -6.65
CA GLU A 71 12.46 0.43 -6.65
C GLU A 71 11.21 -0.38 -6.33
N ALA A 72 11.12 -1.62 -6.83
CA ALA A 72 10.01 -2.52 -6.55
C ALA A 72 9.99 -3.01 -5.10
N ILE A 73 11.15 -3.24 -4.48
CA ILE A 73 11.28 -3.59 -3.06
C ILE A 73 10.81 -2.45 -2.18
N ASP A 74 11.25 -1.22 -2.46
CA ASP A 74 10.82 -0.02 -1.73
C ASP A 74 9.31 0.20 -1.84
N ALA A 75 8.75 0.01 -3.04
CA ALA A 75 7.30 0.11 -3.25
C ALA A 75 6.53 -0.97 -2.47
N ALA A 76 7.05 -2.19 -2.38
CA ALA A 76 6.46 -3.28 -1.61
C ALA A 76 6.50 -2.99 -0.09
N ASP A 77 7.59 -2.40 0.40
CA ASP A 77 7.71 -1.97 1.79
C ASP A 77 6.72 -0.84 2.12
N GLU A 78 6.63 0.20 1.28
CA GLU A 78 5.66 1.29 1.46
C GLU A 78 4.21 0.78 1.41
N ALA A 79 3.91 -0.18 0.54
CA ALA A 79 2.60 -0.84 0.49
C ALA A 79 2.31 -1.61 1.80
N ARG A 80 3.30 -2.32 2.34
CA ARG A 80 3.18 -3.05 3.61
C ARG A 80 2.97 -2.10 4.79
N ASP A 81 3.66 -0.97 4.82
CA ASP A 81 3.44 0.07 5.83
C ASP A 81 2.03 0.66 5.78
N ARG A 82 1.49 0.88 4.58
CA ARG A 82 0.08 1.28 4.41
C ARG A 82 -0.88 0.22 4.94
N VAL A 83 -0.65 -1.05 4.66
CA VAL A 83 -1.44 -2.18 5.18
C VAL A 83 -1.40 -2.22 6.71
N HIS A 84 -0.22 -2.10 7.32
CA HIS A 84 -0.08 -2.01 8.77
C HIS A 84 -0.82 -0.79 9.35
N GLY A 85 -0.80 0.35 8.64
CA GLY A 85 -1.59 1.52 8.99
C GLY A 85 -3.09 1.22 9.04
N MET A 86 -3.62 0.54 8.02
CA MET A 86 -5.02 0.13 7.96
C MET A 86 -5.39 -0.83 9.10
N LEU A 87 -4.56 -1.82 9.40
CA LEU A 87 -4.75 -2.73 10.53
C LEU A 87 -4.81 -1.99 11.87
N ARG A 88 -3.91 -1.02 12.10
CA ARG A 88 -3.96 -0.18 13.30
C ARG A 88 -5.26 0.62 13.40
N HIS A 89 -5.74 1.16 12.28
CA HIS A 89 -7.01 1.89 12.26
C HIS A 89 -8.22 0.99 12.52
N LEU A 90 -8.23 -0.26 12.03
CA LEU A 90 -9.28 -1.23 12.35
C LEU A 90 -9.31 -1.54 13.84
N THR A 91 -8.16 -1.87 14.44
CA THR A 91 -8.04 -2.11 15.89
C THR A 91 -8.52 -0.89 16.69
N PHE A 92 -8.13 0.33 16.30
CA PHE A 92 -8.57 1.53 17.02
C PHE A 92 -10.10 1.74 16.95
N ARG A 93 -10.74 1.41 15.81
CA ARG A 93 -12.21 1.51 15.66
C ARG A 93 -12.96 0.44 16.45
N GLU A 94 -12.43 -0.78 16.50
CA GLU A 94 -12.97 -1.87 17.33
C GLU A 94 -12.94 -1.48 18.81
N TRP A 95 -11.80 -0.95 19.28
CA TRP A 95 -11.62 -0.56 20.67
C TRP A 95 -12.42 0.71 21.00
N GLY A 96 -12.42 1.73 20.13
CA GLY A 96 -13.21 2.95 20.31
C GLY A 96 -14.73 2.73 20.32
N GLY A 97 -15.22 1.61 19.77
CA GLY A 97 -16.61 1.18 19.88
C GLY A 97 -16.97 0.64 21.28
N GLU A 98 -16.04 -0.02 21.96
CA GLU A 98 -16.22 -0.50 23.34
C GLU A 98 -16.25 0.65 24.37
N TRP A 99 -15.48 1.72 24.14
CA TRP A 99 -15.46 2.89 25.05
C TRP A 99 -16.64 3.87 24.85
N GLY A 100 -17.48 3.66 23.82
CA GLY A 100 -18.69 4.47 23.57
C GLY A 100 -19.99 3.88 24.15
N GLY A 101 -19.94 2.68 24.74
CA GLY A 101 -21.11 1.94 25.24
C GLY A 101 -21.22 1.85 26.77
N ALA A 102 -20.33 2.47 27.54
CA ALA A 102 -20.46 2.57 28.98
C ALA A 102 -21.15 3.89 29.35
N ALA A 103 -22.47 3.78 29.58
CA ALA A 103 -23.32 4.80 30.20
C ALA A 103 -22.84 5.17 31.61
#